data_AF-A0A528LKK3-F1
#
_entry.id   AF-A0A528LKK3-F1
#
_cell.length_a   1.000
_cell.length_b   1.000
_cell.length_c   1.000
_cell.angle_alpha   90.00
_cell.angle_beta   90.00
_cell.angle_gamma   90.00
#
_symmetry.space_group_name_H-M   'P 1'
#
loop_
_entity.id
_entity.type
_entity.pdbx_description
1 polymer ?
#
loop_
_entity_poly.entity_id
_entity_poly.type
_entity_poly.pdbx_seq_one_letter_code
_entity_poly.pdbx_strand_id
1 'polypeptide(L)'
;MAKYRQNLPQLANRTFLSDGGMETTLIFHEGLDLPHFASFTLMATPEGRQKLREYYVRYLTIARRSGTGFILDTPTWRANPDWGTVLGYGPEALRAVNESSIELLLDLRNEFET
;
A
#
# COMPACT_ATOMS: atom_id res chain seq x y z
N MET A 1 -18.78 -8.01 6.59
CA MET A 1 -19.11 -7.06 5.49
C MET A 1 -18.10 -5.92 5.50
N ALA A 2 -17.76 -5.34 4.34
CA ALA A 2 -16.84 -4.20 4.28
C ALA A 2 -17.43 -2.96 4.99
N LYS A 3 -16.70 -2.40 5.96
CA LYS A 3 -17.14 -1.36 6.91
C LYS A 3 -17.79 -0.13 6.24
N TYR A 4 -17.31 0.27 5.06
CA TYR A 4 -17.76 1.49 4.36
C TYR A 4 -18.58 1.23 3.10
N ARG A 5 -19.12 0.01 2.91
CA ARG A 5 -19.82 -0.38 1.67
C ARG A 5 -20.98 0.56 1.29
N GLN A 6 -21.65 1.16 2.27
CA GLN A 6 -22.79 2.06 2.07
C GLN A 6 -22.47 3.54 2.37
N ASN A 7 -21.26 3.82 2.88
CA ASN A 7 -20.83 5.16 3.26
C ASN A 7 -19.54 5.48 2.51
N LEU A 8 -19.67 5.60 1.19
CA LEU A 8 -18.55 5.81 0.29
C LEU A 8 -17.89 7.18 0.57
N PRO A 9 -16.55 7.23 0.77
CA PRO A 9 -15.79 8.45 1.06
C PRO A 9 -16.15 9.66 0.19
N GLN A 10 -16.31 9.46 -1.11
CA GLN A 10 -16.61 10.49 -2.09
C GLN A 10 -18.02 11.07 -2.00
N LEU A 11 -18.94 10.40 -1.29
CA LEU A 11 -20.30 10.89 -1.07
C LEU A 11 -20.40 11.74 0.20
N ALA A 12 -19.36 11.76 1.03
CA ALA A 12 -19.25 12.67 2.15
C ALA A 12 -18.59 13.98 1.69
N ASN A 13 -19.05 15.12 2.21
CA ASN A 13 -18.40 16.42 1.98
C ASN A 13 -17.12 16.55 2.82
N ARG A 14 -16.16 15.64 2.62
CA ARG A 14 -14.88 15.56 3.37
C ARG A 14 -13.72 15.45 2.40
N THR A 15 -12.60 16.07 2.76
CA THR A 15 -11.34 15.95 2.03
C THR A 15 -10.63 14.65 2.39
N PHE A 16 -10.12 13.95 1.38
CA PHE A 16 -9.27 12.78 1.52
C PHE A 16 -7.92 13.04 0.87
N LEU A 17 -6.85 12.66 1.56
CA LEU A 17 -5.50 12.64 0.99
C LEU A 17 -5.22 11.27 0.38
N SER A 18 -4.33 11.24 -0.59
CA SER A 18 -3.62 10.04 -1.03
C SER A 18 -2.16 10.13 -0.61
N ASP A 19 -1.41 9.05 -0.79
CA ASP A 19 0.03 9.10 -0.77
C ASP A 19 0.58 9.74 -2.06
N GLY A 20 1.91 9.82 -2.13
CA GLY A 20 2.65 10.29 -3.30
C GLY A 20 3.13 9.12 -4.17
N GLY A 21 4.37 9.20 -4.66
CA GLY A 21 5.01 8.10 -5.40
C GLY A 21 5.78 7.17 -4.46
N MET A 22 5.24 5.98 -4.21
CA MET A 22 5.86 4.99 -3.32
C MET A 22 7.22 4.56 -3.82
N GLU A 23 7.29 4.05 -5.05
CA GLU A 23 8.52 3.51 -5.61
C GLU A 23 9.61 4.58 -5.70
N THR A 24 9.25 5.81 -6.12
CA THR A 24 10.21 6.93 -6.16
C THR A 24 10.74 7.28 -4.77
N THR A 25 9.89 7.24 -3.74
CA THR A 25 10.33 7.53 -2.38
C THR A 25 11.28 6.44 -1.88
N LEU A 26 10.89 5.17 -2.06
CA LEU A 26 11.69 4.03 -1.62
C LEU A 26 13.04 3.98 -2.33
N ILE A 27 13.11 4.29 -3.63
CA ILE A 27 14.37 4.29 -4.39
C ILE A 27 15.23 5.51 -4.03
N PHE A 28 14.70 6.73 -4.19
CA PHE A 28 15.53 7.93 -4.14
C PHE A 28 15.77 8.48 -2.73
N HIS A 29 14.85 8.27 -1.80
CA HIS A 29 15.00 8.76 -0.42
C HIS A 29 15.46 7.67 0.55
N GLU A 30 15.19 6.40 0.26
CA GLU A 30 15.50 5.29 1.16
C GLU A 30 16.51 4.30 0.61
N GLY A 31 16.91 4.43 -0.67
CA GLY A 31 17.96 3.63 -1.28
C GLY A 31 17.60 2.14 -1.47
N LEU A 32 16.30 1.81 -1.52
CA LEU A 32 15.86 0.44 -1.79
C LEU A 32 16.04 0.13 -3.28
N ASP A 33 16.52 -1.08 -3.56
CA ASP A 33 16.41 -1.66 -4.89
C ASP A 33 15.02 -2.28 -5.06
N LEU A 34 14.30 -1.81 -6.08
CA LEU A 34 12.99 -2.33 -6.46
C LEU A 34 13.11 -2.93 -7.86
N PRO A 35 13.30 -4.25 -7.99
CA PRO A 35 13.41 -4.92 -9.28
C PRO A 35 12.23 -4.54 -10.17
N HIS A 36 12.53 -4.03 -11.36
CA HIS A 36 11.51 -3.53 -12.29
C HIS A 36 10.50 -2.59 -11.62
N PHE A 37 10.92 -1.70 -10.72
CA PHE A 37 10.03 -0.71 -10.10
C PHE A 37 8.80 -1.35 -9.42
N ALA A 38 8.95 -2.57 -8.90
CA ALA A 38 7.85 -3.36 -8.35
C ALA A 38 7.95 -3.42 -6.82
N SER A 39 7.21 -2.55 -6.14
CA SER A 39 7.17 -2.46 -4.67
C SER A 39 6.59 -3.70 -4.00
N PHE A 40 5.70 -4.47 -4.67
CA PHE A 40 5.15 -5.70 -4.10
C PHE A 40 6.21 -6.75 -3.75
N THR A 41 7.40 -6.68 -4.35
CA THR A 41 8.51 -7.61 -4.04
C THR A 41 8.96 -7.49 -2.58
N LEU A 42 8.81 -6.31 -1.97
CA LEU A 42 9.08 -6.07 -0.54
C LEU A 42 8.17 -6.87 0.39
N MET A 43 7.02 -7.36 -0.08
CA MET A 43 6.14 -8.22 0.71
C MET A 43 6.75 -9.61 0.97
N ALA A 44 7.82 -10.00 0.28
CA ALA A 44 8.46 -11.30 0.46
C ALA A 44 9.18 -11.45 1.81
N THR A 45 9.58 -10.34 2.44
CA THR A 45 10.37 -10.37 3.69
C THR A 45 9.73 -9.52 4.80
N PRO A 46 9.95 -9.85 6.08
CA PRO A 46 9.51 -9.02 7.19
C PRO A 46 10.07 -7.59 7.13
N GLU A 47 11.33 -7.43 6.72
CA GLU A 47 12.00 -6.13 6.64
C GLU A 47 11.38 -5.26 5.53
N GLY A 48 11.07 -5.86 4.37
CA GLY A 48 10.40 -5.16 3.28
C GLY A 48 8.97 -4.75 3.63
N ARG A 49 8.21 -5.62 4.32
CA ARG A 49 6.89 -5.27 4.86
C ARG A 49 6.96 -4.12 5.86
N GLN A 50 7.99 -4.11 6.71
CA GLN A 50 8.23 -3.02 7.64
C GLN A 50 8.53 -1.69 6.93
N LYS A 51 9.30 -1.72 5.83
CA LYS A 51 9.55 -0.52 5.00
C LYS A 51 8.28 0.02 4.35
N LEU A 52 7.43 -0.85 3.80
CA LEU A 52 6.12 -0.46 3.28
C LEU A 52 5.25 0.18 4.38
N ARG A 53 5.22 -0.44 5.57
CA ARG A 53 4.49 0.09 6.72
C ARG A 53 4.99 1.49 7.13
N GLU A 54 6.30 1.67 7.25
CA GLU A 54 6.93 2.97 7.54
C GLU A 54 6.54 4.04 6.50
N TYR A 55 6.48 3.66 5.22
CA TYR A 55 6.02 4.54 4.16
C TYR A 55 4.59 5.02 4.38
N TYR A 56 3.64 4.12 4.62
CA TYR A 56 2.23 4.48 4.86
C TYR A 56 2.05 5.31 6.14
N VAL A 57 2.71 4.94 7.23
CA VAL A 57 2.58 5.62 8.54
C VAL A 57 2.92 7.11 8.44
N ARG A 58 3.88 7.51 7.60
CA ARG A 58 4.21 8.93 7.38
C ARG A 58 3.01 9.70 6.82
N TYR A 59 2.37 9.19 5.77
CA TYR A 59 1.20 9.84 5.17
C TYR A 59 -0.04 9.79 6.06
N LEU A 60 -0.28 8.66 6.74
CA LEU A 60 -1.39 8.52 7.69
C LEU A 60 -1.25 9.49 8.86
N THR A 61 -0.03 9.72 9.34
CA THR A 61 0.25 10.72 10.38
C THR A 61 -0.07 12.14 9.89
N ILE A 62 0.27 12.47 8.63
CA ILE A 62 -0.06 13.77 8.02
C ILE A 62 -1.58 13.95 7.92
N ALA A 63 -2.31 12.93 7.43
CA ALA A 63 -3.76 12.97 7.33
C ALA A 63 -4.43 13.19 8.69
N ARG A 64 -3.99 12.45 9.72
CA ARG A 64 -4.50 12.60 11.08
C ARG A 64 -4.25 14.01 11.64
N ARG A 65 -3.04 14.56 11.45
CA ARG A 65 -2.71 15.94 11.86
C ARG A 65 -3.54 17.00 11.10
N SER A 66 -3.92 16.70 9.87
CA SER A 66 -4.69 17.61 9.01
C SER A 66 -6.20 17.47 9.15
N GLY A 67 -6.69 16.51 9.96
CA GLY A 67 -8.11 16.24 10.15
C GLY A 67 -8.82 15.71 8.90
N THR A 68 -8.08 15.15 7.93
CA THR A 68 -8.61 14.62 6.67
C THR A 68 -8.81 13.12 6.73
N GLY A 69 -9.59 12.57 5.79
CA GLY A 69 -9.52 11.14 5.49
C GLY A 69 -8.26 10.79 4.71
N PHE A 70 -8.03 9.49 4.50
CA PHE A 70 -6.94 8.98 3.68
C PHE A 70 -7.40 7.80 2.82
N ILE A 71 -6.97 7.75 1.57
CA ILE A 71 -7.19 6.61 0.66
C ILE A 71 -5.89 5.80 0.61
N LEU A 72 -5.95 4.56 1.09
CA LEU A 72 -4.81 3.63 1.02
C LEU A 72 -4.81 2.92 -0.33
N ASP A 73 -3.70 3.04 -1.06
CA ASP A 73 -3.42 2.24 -2.25
C ASP A 73 -2.40 1.14 -1.93
N THR A 74 -2.59 -0.05 -2.49
CA THR A 74 -1.72 -1.22 -2.26
C THR A 74 -0.40 -1.07 -3.01
N PRO A 75 0.69 -1.73 -2.57
CA PRO A 75 1.97 -1.74 -3.29
C PRO A 75 1.96 -2.69 -4.50
N THR A 76 0.85 -2.77 -5.24
CA THR A 76 0.56 -3.86 -6.21
C THR A 76 0.52 -3.39 -7.67
N TRP A 77 0.98 -2.19 -7.98
CA TRP A 77 0.99 -1.62 -9.35
C TRP A 77 1.54 -2.57 -10.44
N ARG A 78 2.54 -3.42 -10.09
CA ARG A 78 3.10 -4.46 -10.97
C ARG A 78 2.84 -5.91 -10.51
N ALA A 79 1.92 -6.13 -9.58
CA ALA A 79 1.58 -7.48 -9.10
C ALA A 79 0.56 -8.16 -10.04
N ASN A 80 0.92 -8.35 -11.31
CA ASN A 80 0.10 -8.99 -12.35
C ASN A 80 0.89 -10.06 -13.14
N PRO A 81 0.23 -10.93 -13.93
CA PRO A 81 0.90 -12.08 -14.58
C PRO A 81 2.09 -11.74 -15.48
N ASP A 82 2.02 -10.63 -16.23
CA ASP A 82 3.09 -10.23 -17.15
C ASP A 82 4.37 -9.90 -16.39
N TRP A 83 4.27 -9.07 -15.35
CA TRP A 83 5.40 -8.75 -14.48
C TRP A 83 5.78 -9.90 -13.56
N GLY A 84 4.82 -10.70 -13.11
CA GLY A 84 5.08 -11.90 -12.31
C GLY A 84 5.99 -12.88 -13.04
N THR A 85 5.79 -13.08 -14.34
CA THR A 85 6.66 -13.93 -15.17
C THR A 85 8.11 -13.41 -15.17
N VAL A 86 8.29 -12.08 -15.32
CA VAL A 86 9.62 -11.44 -15.31
C VAL A 86 10.28 -11.51 -13.92
N LEU A 87 9.48 -11.40 -12.86
CA LEU A 87 9.94 -11.34 -11.47
C LEU A 87 10.00 -12.72 -10.77
N GLY A 88 9.65 -13.80 -11.46
CA GLY A 88 9.66 -15.16 -10.90
C GLY A 88 8.46 -15.52 -10.00
N TYR A 89 7.35 -14.80 -10.12
CA TYR A 89 6.10 -15.07 -9.41
C TYR A 89 5.11 -15.86 -10.28
N GLY A 90 4.74 -17.05 -9.82
CA GLY A 90 3.62 -17.81 -10.38
C GLY A 90 2.24 -17.25 -9.96
N PRO A 91 1.14 -17.74 -10.56
CA PRO A 91 -0.22 -17.24 -10.28
C PRO A 91 -0.63 -17.31 -8.81
N GLU A 92 -0.25 -18.38 -8.10
CA GLU A 92 -0.55 -18.54 -6.67
C GLU A 92 0.23 -17.55 -5.80
N ALA A 93 1.50 -17.31 -6.12
CA ALA A 93 2.32 -16.32 -5.42
C ALA A 93 1.82 -14.89 -5.67
N LEU A 94 1.37 -14.58 -6.90
CA LEU A 94 0.73 -13.30 -7.22
C LEU A 94 -0.59 -13.10 -6.46
N ARG A 95 -1.40 -14.14 -6.35
CA ARG A 95 -2.62 -14.09 -5.53
C ARG A 95 -2.27 -13.80 -4.08
N ALA A 96 -1.36 -14.58 -3.49
CA ALA A 96 -0.96 -14.45 -2.11
C ALA A 96 -0.39 -13.06 -1.79
N VAL A 97 0.45 -12.49 -2.68
CA VAL A 97 1.01 -11.16 -2.43
C VAL A 97 -0.01 -10.05 -2.55
N ASN A 98 -0.98 -10.15 -3.47
CA ASN A 98 -2.09 -9.19 -3.55
C ASN A 98 -2.98 -9.27 -2.29
N GLU A 99 -3.30 -10.47 -1.82
CA GLU A 99 -4.10 -10.69 -0.60
C GLU A 99 -3.36 -10.16 0.64
N SER A 100 -2.09 -10.53 0.84
CA SER A 100 -1.27 -10.01 1.94
C SER A 100 -1.06 -8.50 1.87
N SER A 101 -1.06 -7.90 0.69
CA SER A 101 -0.98 -6.44 0.53
C SER A 101 -2.24 -5.76 1.06
N ILE A 102 -3.41 -6.37 0.86
CA ILE A 102 -4.67 -5.90 1.45
C ILE A 102 -4.64 -6.06 2.97
N GLU A 103 -4.14 -7.18 3.50
CA GLU A 103 -4.01 -7.40 4.95
C GLU A 103 -3.16 -6.30 5.62
N LEU A 104 -2.01 -5.95 5.03
CA LEU A 104 -1.17 -4.84 5.51
C LEU A 104 -1.96 -3.53 5.62
N LEU A 105 -2.77 -3.20 4.60
CA LEU A 105 -3.58 -1.99 4.60
C LEU A 105 -4.75 -2.06 5.60
N LEU A 106 -5.34 -3.23 5.80
CA LEU A 106 -6.38 -3.44 6.81
C LEU A 106 -5.83 -3.21 8.21
N ASP A 107 -4.63 -3.71 8.51
CA ASP A 107 -3.96 -3.51 9.79
C ASP A 107 -3.66 -2.02 10.03
N LEU A 108 -3.11 -1.33 9.03
CA LEU A 108 -2.91 0.12 9.07
C LEU A 108 -4.21 0.88 9.26
N ARG A 109 -5.28 0.50 8.57
CA ARG A 109 -6.59 1.12 8.76
C ARG A 109 -7.09 0.93 10.18
N ASN A 110 -7.02 -0.27 10.74
CA ASN A 110 -7.51 -0.56 12.09
C ASN A 110 -6.75 0.25 13.16
N GLU A 111 -5.47 0.52 12.94
CA GLU A 111 -4.64 1.34 13.84
C GLU A 111 -4.89 2.84 13.70
N PHE A 112 -5.13 3.32 12.47
CA PHE A 112 -5.23 4.75 12.17
C PHE A 112 -6.66 5.29 12.06
N GLU A 113 -7.67 4.42 11.93
CA GLU A 113 -9.06 4.86 11.89
C GLU A 113 -9.48 5.58 13.17
N THR A 114 -10.39 6.55 13.02
CA THR A 114 -10.94 7.41 14.08
C THR A 114 -12.45 7.46 13.97
#